data_AF-A0A6N2NK90-F1
#
_entry.id   AF-A0A6N2NK90-F1
#
_cell.length_a   1.000
_cell.length_b   1.000
_cell.length_c   1.000
_cell.angle_alpha   90.00
_cell.angle_beta   90.00
_cell.angle_gamma   90.00
#
_symmetry.space_group_name_H-M   'P 1'
#
loop_
_entity.id
_entity.type
_entity.pdbx_description
1 polymer ?
#
loop_
_entity_poly.entity_id
_entity_poly.type
_entity_poly.pdbx_seq_one_letter_code
_entity_poly.pdbx_strand_id
1 'polypeptide(L)' 'MTTGSVKAVALITGATNVRGSLHFIQEPNGSTHVTGRISGLSPGLHGFHIHALGDTTNGCNSTGSHFNPLKTWSSR' A
#
# COMPACT_ATOMS: atom_id res chain seq x y z
N MET A 1 13.25 -16.30 -14.77
CA MET A 1 12.92 -16.48 -13.33
C MET A 1 13.84 -15.56 -12.55
N THR A 2 13.31 -14.61 -11.80
CA THR A 2 14.13 -13.67 -11.02
C THR A 2 14.82 -14.44 -9.89
N THR A 3 16.15 -14.42 -9.88
CA THR A 3 16.98 -15.22 -8.97
C THR A 3 17.25 -14.53 -7.63
N GLY A 4 16.57 -13.42 -7.35
CA GLY A 4 16.74 -12.66 -6.11
C GLY A 4 15.44 -12.02 -5.63
N SER A 5 15.40 -11.71 -4.33
CA SER A 5 14.29 -11.02 -3.69
C SER A 5 14.01 -9.68 -4.37
N VAL A 6 12.74 -9.37 -4.66
CA VAL A 6 12.32 -8.04 -5.11
C VAL A 6 11.92 -7.22 -3.89
N LYS A 7 12.36 -5.96 -3.85
CA LYS A 7 12.10 -5.04 -2.74
C LYS A 7 11.43 -3.77 -3.24
N ALA A 8 10.49 -3.25 -2.47
CA ALA A 8 9.85 -1.97 -2.72
C ALA A 8 9.57 -1.23 -1.40
N VAL A 9 9.39 0.09 -1.48
CA VAL A 9 9.05 0.94 -0.34
C VAL A 9 7.93 1.89 -0.75
N ALA A 10 6.94 2.05 0.12
CA ALA A 10 5.92 3.09 0.00
C ALA A 10 6.07 4.07 1.17
N LEU A 11 6.16 5.36 0.85
CA LEU A 11 6.09 6.43 1.83
C LEU A 11 4.65 6.93 1.91
N ILE A 12 4.11 6.99 3.12
CA ILE A 12 2.75 7.45 3.39
C ILE A 12 2.83 8.86 3.96
N THR A 13 2.20 9.80 3.26
CA THR A 13 2.06 11.19 3.68
C THR A 13 0.60 11.61 3.59
N GLY A 14 -0.02 11.93 4.72
CA GLY A 14 -1.36 12.51 4.78
C GLY A 14 -1.34 14.04 4.94
N ALA A 15 -2.48 14.69 4.72
CA ALA A 15 -2.65 16.14 4.88
C ALA A 15 -2.60 16.61 6.35
N THR A 16 -2.73 15.69 7.31
CA THR A 16 -2.66 15.96 8.75
C THR A 16 -1.27 15.63 9.31
N ASN A 17 -1.20 14.79 10.34
CA ASN A 17 0.00 14.29 10.98
C ASN A 17 0.30 12.82 10.67
N VAL A 18 -0.61 12.14 9.93
CA VAL A 18 -0.48 10.72 9.58
C VAL A 18 0.66 10.54 8.59
N ARG A 19 1.66 9.77 9.00
CA ARG A 19 2.85 9.48 8.20
C ARG A 19 3.43 8.12 8.52
N GLY A 20 4.11 7.53 7.55
CA GLY A 20 4.75 6.24 7.75
C GLY A 20 5.55 5.77 6.54
N SER A 21 6.18 4.61 6.71
CA SER A 21 6.82 3.88 5.63
C SER A 21 6.44 2.41 5.71
N LEU A 22 6.26 1.81 4.54
CA LEU A 22 6.02 0.38 4.36
C LEU A 22 7.07 -0.20 3.43
N HIS A 23 7.61 -1.34 3.83
CA HIS A 23 8.58 -2.12 3.09
C HIS A 23 7.91 -3.40 2.59
N PHE A 24 8.11 -3.69 1.31
CA PHE A 24 7.63 -4.88 0.64
C PHE A 24 8.85 -5.69 0.24
N ILE A 25 8.90 -6.96 0.66
CA ILE A 25 9.95 -7.90 0.27
C ILE A 25 9.27 -9.15 -0.26
N GLN A 26 9.55 -9.50 -1.50
CA GLN A 26 9.07 -10.74 -2.11
C GLN A 26 10.26 -11.62 -2.46
N GLU A 27 10.36 -12.77 -1.79
CA GLU A 27 11.32 -13.81 -2.16
C GLU A 27 10.92 -14.49 -3.48
N PRO A 28 11.86 -15.09 -4.22
CA PRO A 28 11.55 -15.80 -5.47
C PRO A 28 10.44 -16.85 -5.27
N ASN A 29 9.39 -16.77 -6.08
CA ASN A 29 8.21 -17.65 -6.02
C ASN A 29 7.46 -17.63 -4.67
N GLY A 30 7.71 -16.65 -3.81
CA GLY A 30 7.11 -16.51 -2.49
C GLY A 30 6.03 -15.43 -2.40
N SER A 31 5.37 -15.38 -1.25
CA SER A 31 4.47 -14.28 -0.87
C SER A 31 5.26 -13.01 -0.56
N THR A 32 4.64 -11.85 -0.79
CA THR A 32 5.19 -10.55 -0.41
C THR A 32 4.97 -10.31 1.08
N HIS A 33 6.05 -10.09 1.82
CA HIS A 33 6.02 -9.65 3.21
C HIS A 33 5.93 -8.13 3.26
N VAL A 34 4.98 -7.61 4.03
CA VAL A 34 4.75 -6.18 4.22
C VAL A 34 5.04 -5.84 5.68
N THR A 35 5.99 -4.94 5.91
CA THR A 35 6.38 -4.49 7.26
C THR A 35 6.55 -2.98 7.28
N GLY A 36 6.36 -2.34 8.44
CA GLY A 36 6.57 -0.91 8.55
C GLY A 36 5.86 -0.30 9.74
N ARG A 37 5.83 1.04 9.77
CA ARG A 37 5.22 1.80 10.86
C ARG A 37 4.47 2.99 10.30
N ILE A 38 3.24 3.16 10.75
CA ILE A 38 2.42 4.35 10.52
C ILE A 38 2.17 5.00 11.88
N SER A 39 2.27 6.32 11.94
CA SER A 39 2.12 7.12 13.16
C SER A 39 1.11 8.25 12.94
N GLY A 40 0.59 8.82 14.02
CA GLY A 40 -0.38 9.92 13.97
C GLY A 40 -1.83 9.50 13.72
N LEU A 41 -2.11 8.19 13.61
CA LEU A 41 -3.47 7.66 13.52
C LEU A 41 -4.22 7.86 14.85
N SER A 42 -5.54 8.09 14.76
CA SER A 42 -6.41 8.02 15.94
C SER A 42 -6.47 6.58 16.48
N PRO A 43 -6.78 6.37 17.77
CA PRO A 43 -7.00 5.04 18.30
C PRO A 43 -8.13 4.31 17.56
N GLY A 44 -7.92 3.02 17.27
CA GLY A 44 -8.91 2.17 16.59
C GLY A 44 -8.32 1.40 15.41
N LEU A 45 -9.19 0.70 14.68
CA LEU A 45 -8.85 -0.01 13.45
C LEU A 45 -8.91 0.94 12.25
N HIS A 46 -7.97 0.77 11.32
CA HIS A 46 -7.86 1.57 10.11
C HIS A 46 -7.81 0.64 8.89
N GLY A 47 -8.52 1.01 7.83
CA GLY A 47 -8.46 0.28 6.56
C GLY A 47 -7.07 0.38 5.94
N PHE A 48 -6.59 -0.71 5.36
CA PHE A 48 -5.29 -0.77 4.69
C PHE A 48 -5.43 -1.51 3.37
N HIS A 49 -5.22 -0.80 2.26
CA HIS A 49 -5.45 -1.31 0.91
C HIS A 49 -4.36 -0.86 -0.05
N ILE A 50 -4.15 -1.63 -1.12
CA ILE A 50 -3.40 -1.19 -2.29
C ILE A 50 -4.41 -0.67 -3.30
N HIS A 51 -4.24 0.58 -3.73
CA HIS A 51 -5.07 1.21 -4.74
C HIS A 51 -4.54 0.91 -6.14
N ALA A 52 -5.41 1.02 -7.14
CA ALA A 52 -5.10 0.63 -8.52
C ALA A 52 -4.06 1.54 -9.18
N LEU A 53 -3.96 2.81 -8.77
CA LEU A 53 -3.09 3.81 -9.38
C LEU A 53 -2.12 4.38 -8.34
N GLY A 54 -0.87 4.58 -8.76
CA GLY A 54 0.15 5.32 -8.00
C GLY A 54 0.07 6.84 -8.19
N ASP A 55 -1.10 7.36 -8.57
CA ASP A 55 -1.31 8.78 -8.84
C ASP A 55 -1.74 9.52 -7.57
N THR A 56 -0.86 10.39 -7.08
CA THR A 56 -1.10 11.25 -5.91
C THR A 56 -1.22 12.73 -6.26
N THR A 57 -1.45 13.09 -7.53
CA THR A 57 -1.51 14.48 -7.99
C THR A 57 -2.69 15.27 -7.40
N ASN A 58 -3.80 14.59 -7.10
CA ASN A 58 -4.94 15.14 -6.34
C ASN A 58 -5.06 14.47 -4.96
N GLY A 59 -3.92 14.31 -4.28
CA GLY A 59 -3.83 13.59 -3.02
C GLY A 59 -4.26 12.13 -3.14
N CYS A 60 -4.85 11.57 -2.09
CA CYS A 60 -5.29 10.17 -2.11
C CYS A 60 -6.47 9.92 -3.07
N ASN A 61 -7.20 10.96 -3.48
CA ASN A 61 -8.42 10.79 -4.29
C ASN A 61 -8.12 10.30 -5.72
N SER A 62 -6.95 10.65 -6.26
CA SER A 62 -6.51 10.22 -7.61
C SER A 62 -5.98 8.78 -7.67
N THR A 63 -5.78 8.11 -6.52
CA THR A 63 -5.26 6.74 -6.49
C THR A 63 -6.27 5.70 -7.02
N GLY A 64 -7.53 6.10 -7.20
CA GLY A 64 -8.60 5.26 -7.72
C GLY A 64 -9.13 4.26 -6.69
N SER A 65 -9.82 3.22 -7.17
CA SER A 65 -10.37 2.12 -6.35
C SER A 65 -9.29 1.13 -5.90
N HIS A 66 -9.67 0.14 -5.10
CA HIS A 66 -8.80 -0.98 -4.74
C HIS A 66 -8.24 -1.68 -5.98
N PHE A 67 -6.95 -2.05 -5.93
CA PHE A 67 -6.34 -2.90 -6.96
C PHE A 67 -7.04 -4.26 -6.96
N ASN A 68 -7.72 -4.57 -8.06
CA ASN A 68 -8.53 -5.79 -8.19
C ASN A 68 -8.34 -6.42 -9.58
N PRO A 69 -7.17 -7.04 -9.84
CA PRO A 69 -6.86 -7.60 -11.15
C PRO A 69 -7.74 -8.82 -11.49
N LEU A 70 -8.25 -9.54 -10.48
CA LEU A 70 -9.04 -10.75 -10.66
C LEU A 70 -10.56 -10.49 -10.74
N LYS A 71 -11.00 -9.25 -10.49
CA LYS A 71 -12.42 -8.83 -10.54
C LYS A 71 -13.34 -9.63 -9.60
N THR A 72 -12.81 -10.04 -8.46
CA THR A 72 -13.49 -10.94 -7.51
C THR A 72 -14.33 -10.23 -6.44
N TRP A 73 -14.27 -8.90 -6.36
CA TRP A 73 -15.06 -8.07 -5.45
C TRP A 73 -15.34 -6.69 -6.05
N SER A 74 -16.50 -6.09 -5.77
CA SER A 74 -16.71 -4.66 -6.03
C SER A 74 -16.11 -3.87 -4.88
N SER A 75 -15.36 -2.80 -5.16
CA SER A 75 -14.94 -1.84 -4.13
C SER A 75 -16.18 -1.36 -3.38
N ARG A 76 -16.26 -1.69 -2.09
CA ARG A 76 -17.12 -0.96 -1.17
C ARG A 76 -16.38 0.28 -0.70
#